data_AF-A0A7V9HCB9-F1
#
_entry.id   AF-A0A7V9HCB9-F1
#
_cell.length_a   1.000
_cell.length_b   1.000
_cell.length_c   1.000
_cell.angle_alpha   90.00
_cell.angle_beta   90.00
_cell.angle_gamma   90.00
#
_symmetry.space_group_name_H-M   'P 1'
#
loop_
_entity.id
_entity.type
_entity.pdbx_description
1 polymer ?
#
loop_
_entity_poly.entity_id
_entity_poly.type
_entity_poly.pdbx_seq_one_letter_code
_entity_poly.pdbx_strand_id
1 'polypeptide(L)'
;MGLEIANLILAAYMTGVIWVVQLVHYPLFAAVGERQWRAYEAGHRRRITVVVGPPMLAQPVVAVALLLERPGPLTAVNLALAAGLLLVTVAVFGRLHEALRLRFDPKVHRRLLQLNALRAGAWTAQAGVSAALFATT
;
A
#
# COMPACT_ATOMS: atom_id res chain seq x y z
N MET A 1 15.90 -8.27 16.68
CA MET A 1 15.13 -9.38 16.04
C MET A 1 13.62 -9.16 16.02
N GLY A 2 12.97 -8.68 17.10
CA GLY A 2 11.51 -8.48 17.10
C GLY A 2 11.00 -7.42 16.11
N LEU A 3 11.72 -6.30 15.97
CA LEU A 3 11.34 -5.21 15.06
C LEU A 3 11.53 -5.59 13.60
N GLU A 4 12.58 -6.34 13.27
CA GLU A 4 12.91 -6.81 11.93
C GLU A 4 11.86 -7.81 11.44
N ILE A 5 11.44 -8.73 12.31
CA ILE A 5 10.33 -9.66 12.03
C ILE A 5 9.05 -8.87 11.80
N ALA A 6 8.71 -7.92 12.68
CA ALA A 6 7.51 -7.10 12.52
C ALA A 6 7.54 -6.30 11.20
N ASN A 7 8.67 -5.67 10.89
CA ASN A 7 8.88 -4.90 9.66
C ASN A 7 8.72 -5.77 8.40
N LEU A 8 9.24 -6.99 8.42
CA LEU A 8 9.09 -7.96 7.33
C LEU A 8 7.65 -8.46 7.20
N ILE A 9 6.99 -8.83 8.29
CA ILE A 9 5.59 -9.30 8.28
C ILE A 9 4.66 -8.23 7.70
N LEU A 10 4.79 -6.99 8.17
CA LEU A 10 3.97 -5.87 7.70
C LEU A 10 4.21 -5.59 6.21
N ALA A 11 5.46 -5.59 5.77
CA ALA A 11 5.81 -5.38 4.36
C ALA A 11 5.32 -6.52 3.45
N ALA A 12 5.49 -7.77 3.88
CA ALA A 12 5.02 -8.94 3.12
C ALA A 12 3.49 -8.98 3.04
N TYR A 13 2.80 -8.70 4.15
CA TYR A 13 1.33 -8.58 4.20
C TYR A 13 0.83 -7.54 3.19
N MET A 14 1.38 -6.32 3.25
CA MET A 14 0.98 -5.24 2.36
C MET A 14 1.33 -5.53 0.91
N THR A 15 2.46 -6.17 0.64
CA THR A 15 2.83 -6.63 -0.70
C THR A 15 1.74 -7.55 -1.27
N GLY A 16 1.36 -8.59 -0.54
CA GLY A 16 0.30 -9.51 -0.95
C GLY A 16 -1.03 -8.79 -1.19
N VAL A 17 -1.47 -7.96 -0.24
CA VAL A 17 -2.73 -7.20 -0.36
C VAL A 17 -2.73 -6.30 -1.60
N ILE A 18 -1.66 -5.54 -1.84
CA ILE A 18 -1.59 -4.61 -2.97
C ILE A 18 -1.54 -5.35 -4.31
N TRP A 19 -0.90 -6.52 -4.39
CA TRP A 19 -0.95 -7.36 -5.59
C TRP A 19 -2.34 -7.94 -5.85
N VAL A 20 -3.06 -8.40 -4.82
CA VAL A 20 -4.47 -8.81 -4.97
C VAL A 20 -5.33 -7.65 -5.44
N VAL A 21 -5.13 -6.45 -4.87
CA VAL A 21 -5.81 -5.24 -5.33
C VAL A 21 -5.47 -4.93 -6.79
N GLN A 22 -4.20 -5.05 -7.18
CA GLN A 22 -3.73 -4.75 -8.53
C GLN A 22 -4.28 -5.70 -9.59
N LEU A 23 -4.17 -7.01 -9.36
CA LEU A 23 -4.42 -8.02 -10.39
C LEU A 23 -5.87 -8.49 -10.41
N VAL A 24 -6.57 -8.37 -9.28
CA VAL A 24 -7.93 -8.89 -9.13
C VAL A 24 -8.90 -7.75 -8.88
N HIS A 25 -8.70 -7.00 -7.79
CA HIS A 25 -9.77 -6.12 -7.29
C HIS A 25 -10.01 -4.89 -8.18
N TYR A 26 -8.96 -4.13 -8.52
CA TYR A 26 -9.08 -2.96 -9.38
C TYR A 26 -9.55 -3.31 -10.80
N PRO A 27 -9.06 -4.36 -11.48
CA PRO A 27 -9.64 -4.77 -12.77
C PRO A 27 -11.14 -5.04 -12.70
N LEU A 28 -11.61 -5.71 -11.65
CA LEU A 28 -13.03 -6.03 -11.47
C LEU A 28 -13.93 -4.80 -11.21
N PHE A 29 -13.37 -3.62 -10.90
CA PHE A 29 -14.16 -2.39 -10.80
C PHE A 29 -14.93 -2.08 -12.09
N ALA A 30 -14.35 -2.40 -13.26
CA ALA A 30 -14.99 -2.18 -14.55
C ALA A 30 -16.25 -3.06 -14.77
N ALA A 31 -16.40 -4.14 -13.99
CA ALA A 31 -17.53 -5.06 -14.10
C ALA A 31 -18.72 -4.73 -13.18
N VAL A 32 -18.59 -3.71 -12.31
CA VAL A 32 -19.63 -3.38 -11.31
C VAL A 32 -20.90 -2.78 -11.92
N GLY A 33 -20.74 -2.02 -13.02
CA GLY A 33 -21.81 -1.27 -13.66
C GLY A 33 -22.14 0.07 -12.97
N GLU A 34 -22.65 1.03 -13.75
CA GLU A 34 -22.87 2.41 -13.28
C GLU A 34 -23.89 2.52 -12.14
N ARG A 35 -24.96 1.71 -12.20
CA ARG A 35 -26.05 1.75 -11.22
C ARG A 35 -25.59 1.37 -9.82
N GLN A 36 -24.68 0.40 -9.70
CA GLN A 36 -24.19 -0.10 -8.41
C GLN A 36 -22.93 0.63 -7.94
N TRP A 37 -22.27 1.38 -8.84
CA TRP A 37 -20.95 1.95 -8.62
C TRP A 37 -20.82 2.75 -7.31
N ARG A 38 -21.71 3.71 -7.07
CA ARG A 38 -21.61 4.59 -5.89
C ARG A 38 -21.67 3.81 -4.58
N ALA A 39 -22.57 2.82 -4.48
CA ALA A 39 -22.70 1.98 -3.30
C ALA A 39 -21.49 1.05 -3.14
N TYR A 40 -21.03 0.47 -4.25
CA TYR A 40 -19.83 -0.38 -4.29
C TYR A 40 -18.59 0.39 -3.82
N GLU A 41 -18.30 1.55 -4.41
CA GLU A 41 -17.08 2.32 -4.14
C GLU A 41 -17.03 2.86 -2.71
N ALA A 42 -18.16 3.36 -2.19
CA ALA A 42 -18.26 3.74 -0.78
C ALA A 42 -18.01 2.53 0.15
N GLY A 43 -18.56 1.38 -0.20
CA GLY A 43 -18.37 0.13 0.50
C GLY A 43 -16.94 -0.41 0.43
N HIS A 44 -16.29 -0.31 -0.73
CA HIS A 44 -14.90 -0.69 -0.97
C HIS A 44 -13.98 0.19 -0.12
N ARG A 45 -14.07 1.52 -0.25
CA ARG A 45 -13.24 2.48 0.49
C ARG A 45 -13.29 2.24 2.00
N ARG A 46 -14.49 2.10 2.58
CA ARG A 46 -14.62 1.86 4.02
C ARG A 46 -13.95 0.55 4.46
N ARG A 47 -14.15 -0.53 3.70
CA ARG A 47 -13.65 -1.86 4.08
C ARG A 47 -12.15 -1.98 3.85
N ILE A 48 -11.64 -1.49 2.72
CA ILE A 48 -10.21 -1.58 2.40
C ILE A 48 -9.38 -0.77 3.40
N THR A 49 -9.87 0.39 3.88
CA THR A 49 -9.18 1.18 4.90
C THR A 49 -8.91 0.39 6.18
N VAL A 50 -9.83 -0.50 6.60
CA VAL A 50 -9.61 -1.35 7.79
C VAL A 50 -8.52 -2.39 7.54
N VAL A 51 -8.43 -2.93 6.32
CA VAL A 51 -7.46 -3.96 5.93
C VAL A 51 -6.06 -3.34 5.76
N VAL A 52 -5.96 -2.20 5.07
CA VAL A 52 -4.66 -1.61 4.71
C VAL A 52 -4.18 -0.57 5.72
N GLY A 53 -5.09 0.14 6.39
CA GLY A 53 -4.76 1.29 7.23
C GLY A 53 -3.83 0.96 8.39
N PRO A 54 -4.15 -0.03 9.25
CA PRO A 54 -3.29 -0.41 10.36
C PRO A 54 -1.86 -0.80 9.93
N PRO A 55 -1.63 -1.75 9.00
CA PRO A 55 -0.27 -2.11 8.61
C PRO A 55 0.45 -0.99 7.84
N MET A 56 -0.25 -0.19 7.04
CA MET A 56 0.32 0.97 6.33
C MET A 56 0.83 2.04 7.31
N LEU A 57 0.17 2.24 8.45
CA LEU A 57 0.62 3.17 9.51
C LEU A 57 1.69 2.55 10.41
N ALA A 58 1.59 1.26 10.72
CA ALA A 58 2.57 0.57 11.57
C ALA A 58 3.94 0.45 10.90
N GLN A 59 4.00 0.20 9.59
CA GLN A 59 5.27 0.03 8.85
C GLN A 59 6.27 1.18 9.08
N PRO A 60 5.93 2.48 8.84
CA PRO A 60 6.87 3.57 9.07
C PRO A 60 7.23 3.74 10.56
N VAL A 61 6.33 3.44 11.49
CA VAL A 61 6.63 3.49 12.94
C VAL A 61 7.71 2.47 13.30
N VAL A 62 7.56 1.23 12.84
CA VAL A 62 8.57 0.18 13.04
C VAL A 62 9.87 0.54 12.30
N ALA A 63 9.78 1.11 11.10
CA ALA A 63 10.96 1.53 10.34
C ALA A 63 11.75 2.66 11.03
N VAL A 64 11.06 3.61 11.70
CA VAL A 64 11.73 4.63 12.53
C VAL A 64 12.43 3.97 13.71
N ALA A 65 11.77 3.07 14.43
CA ALA A 65 12.38 2.37 15.55
C ALA A 65 13.64 1.60 15.12
N LEU A 66 13.60 0.90 13.98
CA LEU A 66 14.76 0.20 13.42
C LEU A 66 15.91 1.15 13.04
N LEU A 67 15.60 2.32 12.46
CA LEU A 67 16.62 3.32 12.12
C LEU A 67 17.29 3.90 13.38
N LEU A 68 16.53 4.10 14.45
CA LEU A 68 17.06 4.59 15.72
C LEU A 68 17.90 3.54 16.44
N GLU A 69 17.49 2.27 16.42
CA GLU A 69 18.22 1.16 17.04
C GLU A 69 19.52 0.83 16.27
N ARG A 70 19.45 0.82 14.94
CA ARG A 70 20.58 0.48 14.07
C ARG A 70 20.69 1.46 12.90
N PRO A 71 21.28 2.65 13.13
CA PRO A 71 21.47 3.64 12.08
C PRO A 71 22.33 3.08 10.95
N GLY A 72 21.85 3.17 9.71
CA GLY A 72 22.61 2.74 8.55
C GLY A 72 21.87 2.99 7.23
N PRO A 73 22.57 2.84 6.09
CA PRO A 73 21.97 3.09 4.78
C PRO A 73 20.72 2.24 4.53
N LEU A 74 20.74 0.96 4.92
CA LEU A 74 19.63 0.05 4.67
C LEU A 74 18.39 0.37 5.52
N THR A 75 18.57 0.76 6.79
CA THR A 75 17.45 1.21 7.66
C THR A 75 16.90 2.56 7.20
N ALA A 76 17.75 3.45 6.67
CA ALA A 76 17.31 4.72 6.07
C ALA A 76 16.48 4.50 4.79
N VAL A 77 16.91 3.59 3.90
CA VAL A 77 16.14 3.19 2.71
C VAL A 77 14.81 2.55 3.10
N ASN A 78 14.80 1.67 4.11
CA ASN A 78 13.58 1.04 4.62
C ASN A 78 12.56 2.07 5.10
N LEU A 79 13.02 3.09 5.85
CA LEU A 79 12.15 4.17 6.30
C LEU A 79 11.68 5.07 5.16
N ALA A 80 12.58 5.45 4.25
CA ALA A 80 12.25 6.31 3.11
C ALA A 80 11.16 5.69 2.22
N LEU A 81 11.28 4.39 1.94
CA LEU A 81 10.27 3.64 1.21
C LEU A 81 8.94 3.55 1.99
N ALA A 82 8.98 3.18 3.28
CA ALA A 82 7.77 3.06 4.11
C ALA A 82 7.02 4.39 4.22
N ALA A 83 7.72 5.49 4.51
CA ALA A 83 7.14 6.82 4.59
C ALA A 83 6.63 7.31 3.22
N GLY A 84 7.39 7.08 2.14
CA GLY A 84 6.99 7.41 0.78
C GLY A 84 5.73 6.67 0.35
N LEU A 85 5.62 5.38 0.65
CA LEU A 85 4.44 4.54 0.36
C LEU A 85 3.19 5.03 1.10
N LEU A 86 3.33 5.40 2.38
CA LEU A 86 2.24 6.00 3.15
C LEU A 86 1.79 7.33 2.54
N LEU A 87 2.73 8.24 2.29
CA LEU A 87 2.44 9.57 1.73
C LEU A 87 1.76 9.48 0.36
N VAL A 88 2.30 8.68 -0.55
CA VAL A 88 1.71 8.46 -1.88
C VAL A 88 0.33 7.83 -1.76
N THR A 89 0.13 6.86 -0.85
CA THR A 89 -1.19 6.26 -0.63
C THR A 89 -2.23 7.30 -0.20
N VAL A 90 -1.93 8.12 0.80
CA VAL A 90 -2.88 9.11 1.29
C VAL A 90 -3.10 10.22 0.25
N ALA A 91 -2.03 10.80 -0.29
CA ALA A 91 -2.11 11.98 -1.15
C ALA A 91 -2.60 11.68 -2.57
N VAL A 92 -2.22 10.55 -3.15
CA VAL A 92 -2.54 10.21 -4.54
C VAL A 92 -3.77 9.31 -4.59
N PHE A 93 -3.75 8.16 -3.89
CA PHE A 93 -4.85 7.19 -3.99
C PHE A 93 -6.12 7.68 -3.29
N GLY A 94 -6.00 8.46 -2.21
CA GLY A 94 -7.15 9.15 -1.62
C GLY A 94 -7.88 10.04 -2.63
N ARG A 95 -7.13 10.81 -3.44
CA ARG A 95 -7.71 11.67 -4.49
C ARG A 95 -8.30 10.88 -5.66
N LEU A 96 -7.67 9.79 -6.09
CA LEU A 96 -8.20 8.94 -7.17
C LEU A 96 -9.53 8.29 -6.76
N HIS A 97 -9.59 7.73 -5.55
CA HIS A 97 -10.82 7.17 -5.00
C HIS A 97 -11.88 8.24 -4.72
N GLU A 98 -11.50 9.49 -4.45
CA GLU A 98 -12.45 10.61 -4.36
C GLU A 98 -13.02 11.01 -5.72
N ALA A 99 -12.19 11.09 -6.76
CA ALA A 99 -12.64 11.32 -8.12
C ALA A 99 -13.60 10.23 -8.62
N LEU A 100 -13.44 9.00 -8.11
CA LEU A 100 -14.30 7.86 -8.39
C LEU A 100 -15.52 7.75 -7.44
N ARG A 101 -15.68 8.63 -6.45
CA ARG A 101 -16.67 8.45 -5.37
C ARG A 101 -18.12 8.34 -5.86
N LEU A 102 -18.50 9.15 -6.85
CA LEU A 102 -19.90 9.27 -7.29
C LEU A 102 -20.21 8.49 -8.56
N ARG A 103 -19.25 8.39 -9.49
CA ARG A 103 -19.41 7.76 -10.79
C ARG A 103 -18.14 7.06 -11.21
N PHE A 104 -18.29 6.00 -12.00
CA PHE A 104 -17.17 5.35 -12.64
C PHE A 104 -16.60 6.27 -13.72
N ASP A 105 -15.28 6.45 -13.74
CA ASP A 105 -14.57 7.14 -14.80
C ASP A 105 -13.46 6.21 -15.33
N PRO A 106 -13.57 5.70 -16.56
CA PRO A 106 -12.56 4.82 -17.15
C PRO A 106 -11.15 5.42 -17.21
N LYS A 107 -11.01 6.74 -17.33
CA LYS A 107 -9.70 7.42 -17.37
C LYS A 107 -9.06 7.41 -15.98
N VAL A 108 -9.84 7.71 -14.94
CA VAL A 108 -9.36 7.67 -13.54
C VAL A 108 -9.06 6.22 -13.13
N HIS A 109 -9.92 5.27 -13.53
CA HIS A 109 -9.70 3.85 -13.30
C HIS A 109 -8.42 3.33 -13.94
N ARG A 110 -8.15 3.66 -15.21
CA ARG A 110 -6.88 3.30 -15.86
C ARG A 110 -5.67 3.88 -15.11
N ARG A 111 -5.76 5.13 -14.67
CA ARG A 111 -4.70 5.76 -13.87
C ARG A 111 -4.52 5.07 -12.51
N LEU A 112 -5.61 4.62 -11.89
CA LEU A 112 -5.60 3.84 -10.66
C LEU A 112 -4.81 2.53 -10.84
N LEU A 113 -5.07 1.77 -11.91
CA LEU A 113 -4.32 0.54 -12.22
C LEU A 113 -2.83 0.82 -12.47
N GLN A 114 -2.50 1.84 -13.26
CA GLN A 114 -1.12 2.16 -13.61
C GLN A 114 -0.31 2.56 -12.38
N LEU A 115 -0.84 3.46 -11.55
CA LEU A 115 -0.14 3.91 -10.35
C LEU A 115 -0.10 2.83 -9.28
N ASN A 116 -1.14 1.98 -9.19
CA ASN A 116 -1.12 0.88 -8.24
C ASN A 116 -0.14 -0.23 -8.63
N ALA A 117 0.14 -0.45 -9.92
CA ALA A 117 1.20 -1.35 -10.35
C ALA A 117 2.57 -0.88 -9.84
N LEU A 118 2.86 0.42 -9.95
CA LEU A 118 4.07 1.02 -9.39
C LEU A 118 4.11 0.86 -7.87
N ARG A 119 2.98 1.09 -7.18
CA ARG A 119 2.86 0.90 -5.74
C ARG A 119 3.07 -0.57 -5.33
N ALA A 120 2.60 -1.53 -6.12
CA ALA A 120 2.82 -2.95 -5.90
C ALA A 120 4.31 -3.30 -6.00
N GLY A 121 5.00 -2.79 -7.02
CA GLY A 121 6.45 -2.93 -7.15
C GLY A 121 7.23 -2.29 -5.99
N ALA A 122 6.81 -1.11 -5.54
CA ALA A 122 7.43 -0.44 -4.39
C ALA A 122 7.20 -1.18 -3.07
N TRP A 123 6.02 -1.79 -2.84
CA TRP A 123 5.81 -2.67 -1.70
C TRP A 123 6.65 -3.95 -1.78
N THR A 124 6.78 -4.56 -2.97
CA THR A 124 7.70 -5.69 -3.18
C THR A 124 9.15 -5.28 -2.84
N ALA A 125 9.59 -4.08 -3.23
CA ALA A 125 10.90 -3.55 -2.87
C ALA A 125 11.04 -3.33 -1.35
N GLN A 126 10.01 -2.77 -0.69
CA GLN A 126 9.95 -2.65 0.76
C GLN A 126 10.10 -4.01 1.45
N ALA A 127 9.40 -5.04 0.98
CA ALA A 127 9.52 -6.40 1.51
C ALA A 127 10.92 -6.97 1.31
N GLY A 128 11.54 -6.75 0.15
CA GLY A 128 12.93 -7.15 -0.12
C GLY A 128 13.94 -6.48 0.82
N VAL A 129 13.82 -5.16 1.03
CA VAL A 129 14.65 -4.42 1.99
C VAL A 129 14.42 -4.92 3.41
N SER A 130 13.16 -5.18 3.78
CA SER A 130 12.81 -5.71 5.10
C SER A 130 13.40 -7.11 5.33
N ALA A 131 13.41 -7.96 4.31
CA ALA A 131 14.03 -9.28 4.36
C ALA A 131 15.55 -9.20 4.47
N ALA A 132 16.20 -8.25 3.78
CA ALA A 132 17.63 -8.02 3.90
C ALA A 132 18.03 -7.51 5.30
N LEU A 133 17.20 -6.65 5.92
CA LEU A 133 17.40 -6.24 7.30
C LEU A 133 17.32 -7.44 8.25
N PHE A 134 16.29 -8.28 8.09
CA PHE A 134 16.14 -9.50 8.89
C PHE A 134 17.33 -10.46 8.73
N ALA A 135 17.83 -10.66 7.51
CA ALA A 135 18.94 -11.58 7.23
C ALA A 135 20.32 -11.07 7.69
N THR A 136 20.44 -9.77 8.01
CA THR A 136 21.70 -9.15 8.49
C THR A 136 21.66 -8.84 9.99
N THR A 137 20.72 -9.46 10.72
CA THR A 137 20.57 -9.37 12.18
C THR A 137 21.22 -10.58 12.83
#